data_AF-A0A4P6XRN5-F1
#
_entry.id   AF-A0A4P6XRN5-F1
#
_cell.length_a   1.000
_cell.length_b   1.000
_cell.length_c   1.000
_cell.angle_alpha   90.00
_cell.angle_beta   90.00
_cell.angle_gamma   90.00
#
_symmetry.space_group_name_H-M   'P 1'
#
loop_
_entity.id
_entity.type
_entity.pdbx_description
1 polymer ?
#
loop_
_entity_poly.entity_id
_entity_poly.type
_entity_poly.pdbx_seq_one_letter_code
_entity_poly.pdbx_strand_id
1 'polypeptide(L)'
;MESKSLEFNYANECDLEIHCSPFGLSGVYIKVRGTDIMGIGSTMGLITGTSRGMIHYNDSADMLNQKYKLYVVVDEDGTLRMDFTKIVTIHKTGEESLPEDTERSPGDALPALVFTGPCPEGHLDNIEPFIGIFSFEKEKKA
;
A
#
# COMPACT_ATOMS: atom_id res chain seq x y z
N MET A 1 -17.04 7.16 19.49
CA MET A 1 -16.85 6.56 18.15
C MET A 1 -16.16 5.23 18.40
N GLU A 2 -16.82 4.11 18.12
CA GLU A 2 -16.19 2.79 18.22
C GLU A 2 -15.07 2.72 17.18
N SER A 3 -13.83 2.72 17.65
CA SER A 3 -12.66 2.38 16.86
C SER A 3 -12.75 0.91 16.48
N LYS A 4 -13.31 0.65 15.29
CA LYS A 4 -13.36 -0.70 14.70
C LYS A 4 -11.91 -1.17 14.56
N SER A 5 -11.49 -2.15 15.35
CA SER A 5 -10.15 -2.73 15.25
C SER A 5 -10.00 -3.38 13.88
N LEU A 6 -8.96 -2.99 13.14
CA LEU A 6 -8.62 -3.62 11.88
C LEU A 6 -7.83 -4.88 12.20
N GLU A 7 -8.43 -6.05 11.99
CA GLU A 7 -7.79 -7.34 12.24
C GLU A 7 -7.38 -8.01 10.93
N PHE A 8 -6.13 -8.47 10.87
CA PHE A 8 -5.59 -9.24 9.76
C PHE A 8 -5.27 -10.66 10.22
N ASN A 9 -5.66 -11.64 9.41
CA ASN A 9 -5.48 -13.06 9.71
C ASN A 9 -4.16 -13.63 9.17
N TYR A 10 -3.57 -12.97 8.18
CA TYR A 10 -2.36 -13.44 7.50
C TYR A 10 -1.31 -12.34 7.39
N ALA A 11 -0.05 -12.76 7.40
CA ALA A 11 1.08 -11.87 7.17
C ALA A 11 2.21 -12.60 6.45
N ASN A 12 2.85 -11.92 5.50
CA ASN A 12 4.07 -12.40 4.84
C ASN A 12 5.20 -11.40 5.00
N GLU A 13 6.43 -11.91 5.12
CA GLU A 13 7.63 -11.08 5.03
C GLU A 13 7.77 -10.55 3.60
N CYS A 14 8.18 -9.30 3.44
CA CYS A 14 8.42 -8.69 2.15
C CYS A 14 9.60 -7.71 2.18
N ASP A 15 10.28 -7.60 1.05
CA ASP A 15 11.32 -6.60 0.82
C ASP A 15 10.67 -5.39 0.11
N LEU A 16 10.87 -4.19 0.67
CA LEU A 16 10.39 -2.91 0.15
C LEU A 16 11.58 -2.10 -0.38
N GLU A 17 11.44 -1.52 -1.57
CA GLU A 17 12.39 -0.57 -2.14
C GLU A 17 11.68 0.70 -2.59
N ILE A 18 12.24 1.86 -2.23
CA ILE A 18 11.74 3.18 -2.61
C ILE A 18 12.87 3.95 -3.29
N HIS A 19 12.67 4.26 -4.57
CA HIS A 19 13.63 4.97 -5.41
C HIS A 19 13.11 6.37 -5.73
N CYS A 20 13.67 7.39 -5.08
CA CYS A 20 13.37 8.79 -5.36
C CYS A 20 13.93 9.21 -6.74
N SER A 21 13.09 9.83 -7.57
CA SER A 21 13.55 10.51 -8.79
C SER A 21 13.83 11.99 -8.52
N PRO A 22 14.67 12.66 -9.34
CA PRO A 22 14.91 14.10 -9.23
C PRO A 22 13.68 14.96 -9.53
N PHE A 23 12.56 14.37 -9.97
CA PHE A 23 11.31 15.06 -10.29
C PHE A 23 10.28 15.04 -9.14
N GLY A 24 10.68 14.61 -7.93
CA GLY A 24 9.81 14.60 -6.76
C GLY A 24 8.80 13.43 -6.72
N LEU A 25 8.97 12.45 -7.61
CA LEU A 25 8.22 11.19 -7.61
C LEU A 25 9.15 10.03 -7.22
N SER A 26 8.65 9.14 -6.38
CA SER A 26 9.34 7.90 -5.99
C SER A 26 8.68 6.69 -6.62
N GLY A 27 9.48 5.79 -7.19
CA GLY A 27 9.05 4.43 -7.49
C GLY A 27 9.06 3.58 -6.22
N VAL A 28 8.00 2.81 -6.00
CA VAL A 28 7.86 1.88 -4.87
C VAL A 28 7.78 0.47 -5.41
N TYR A 29 8.57 -0.44 -4.83
CA TYR A 29 8.63 -1.85 -5.21
C TYR A 29 8.50 -2.71 -3.97
N ILE A 30 7.64 -3.74 -4.01
CA ILE A 30 7.50 -4.72 -2.93
C ILE A 30 7.65 -6.12 -3.51
N LYS A 31 8.50 -6.96 -2.92
CA LYS A 31 8.58 -8.40 -3.23
C LYS A 31 8.12 -9.21 -2.03
N VAL A 32 7.07 -10.02 -2.18
CA VAL A 32 6.57 -10.88 -1.12
C VAL A 32 7.41 -12.17 -1.07
N ARG A 33 8.12 -12.38 0.03
CA ARG A 33 9.11 -13.46 0.15
C ARG A 33 8.44 -14.83 0.16
N GLY A 34 9.10 -15.81 -0.46
CA GLY A 34 8.57 -17.16 -0.61
C GLY A 34 7.45 -17.29 -1.65
N THR A 35 7.14 -16.22 -2.40
CA THR A 35 6.10 -16.22 -3.43
C THR A 35 6.60 -15.64 -4.76
N ASP A 36 5.82 -15.85 -5.81
CA ASP A 36 5.97 -15.18 -7.11
C ASP A 36 5.29 -13.81 -7.17
N ILE A 37 4.80 -13.28 -6.03
CA ILE A 37 4.08 -12.01 -5.99
C ILE A 37 5.06 -10.86 -5.85
N MET A 38 4.86 -9.84 -6.68
CA MET A 38 5.56 -8.56 -6.59
C MET A 38 4.59 -7.42 -6.79
N GLY A 39 4.94 -6.23 -6.33
CA GLY A 39 4.14 -5.04 -6.56
C GLY A 39 5.00 -3.85 -6.94
N ILE A 40 4.39 -2.97 -7.72
CA ILE A 40 5.00 -1.73 -8.20
C ILE A 40 4.02 -0.59 -8.02
N GLY A 41 4.55 0.57 -7.66
CA GLY A 41 3.78 1.78 -7.51
C GLY A 41 4.60 3.03 -7.60
N SER A 42 3.93 4.15 -7.35
CA SER A 42 4.53 5.47 -7.28
C SER A 42 3.99 6.21 -6.07
N THR A 43 4.85 7.00 -5.45
CA THR A 43 4.49 7.88 -4.33
C THR A 43 5.28 9.18 -4.37
N MET A 44 5.09 10.06 -3.40
CA MET A 44 5.83 11.32 -3.30
C MET A 44 7.30 11.07 -2.91
N GLY A 45 8.20 11.92 -3.42
CA GLY A 45 9.66 11.86 -3.22
C GLY A 45 10.16 12.19 -1.82
N LEU A 46 9.58 11.59 -0.77
CA LEU A 46 9.89 11.91 0.63
C LEU A 46 10.79 10.89 1.32
N ILE A 47 10.78 9.65 0.84
CA ILE A 47 11.57 8.54 1.38
C ILE A 47 12.34 7.90 0.23
N THR A 48 13.58 7.48 0.50
CA THR A 48 14.34 6.62 -0.41
C THR A 48 15.10 5.57 0.39
N GLY A 49 15.30 4.39 -0.20
CA GLY A 49 16.06 3.31 0.41
C GLY A 49 15.27 2.01 0.43
N THR A 50 15.73 1.07 1.24
CA THR A 50 15.16 -0.28 1.33
C THR A 50 14.72 -0.59 2.75
N SER A 51 13.64 -1.34 2.88
CA SER A 51 13.13 -1.81 4.17
C SER A 51 12.69 -3.27 4.08
N ARG A 52 12.68 -3.97 5.21
CA ARG A 52 12.13 -5.31 5.34
C ARG A 52 11.03 -5.31 6.37
N GLY A 53 9.88 -5.83 6.00
CA GLY A 53 8.70 -5.74 6.84
C GLY A 53 7.70 -6.85 6.58
N MET A 54 6.54 -6.69 7.19
CA MET A 54 5.41 -7.60 7.07
C MET A 54 4.29 -6.92 6.29
N ILE A 55 3.75 -7.64 5.30
CA ILE A 55 2.50 -7.27 4.66
C ILE A 55 1.36 -8.13 5.23
N HIS A 56 0.39 -7.45 5.83
CA HIS A 56 -0.77 -8.03 6.49
C HIS A 56 -1.98 -7.98 5.56
N TYR A 57 -2.76 -9.07 5.52
CA TYR A 57 -3.88 -9.22 4.60
C TYR A 57 -4.91 -10.23 5.12
N ASN A 58 -6.12 -10.19 4.56
CA ASN A 58 -7.20 -11.13 4.87
C ASN A 58 -7.58 -12.04 3.69
N ASP A 59 -7.39 -11.55 2.46
CA ASP A 59 -7.65 -12.32 1.25
C ASP A 59 -6.41 -12.30 0.34
N SER A 60 -5.92 -13.48 -0.03
CA SER A 60 -4.79 -13.59 -0.96
C SER A 60 -5.10 -13.07 -2.37
N ALA A 61 -6.37 -13.00 -2.76
CA ALA A 61 -6.79 -12.41 -4.03
C ALA A 61 -6.48 -10.90 -4.11
N ASP A 62 -6.30 -10.24 -2.96
CA ASP A 62 -5.94 -8.83 -2.88
C ASP A 62 -4.50 -8.59 -3.36
N MET A 63 -3.67 -9.62 -3.35
CA MET A 63 -2.31 -9.56 -3.87
C MET A 63 -2.24 -9.82 -5.39
N LEU A 64 -3.38 -9.81 -6.11
CA LEU A 64 -3.45 -10.21 -7.52
C LEU A 64 -4.31 -9.26 -8.37
N ASN A 65 -3.68 -8.59 -9.35
CA ASN A 65 -4.35 -7.73 -10.34
C ASN A 65 -5.22 -6.62 -9.71
N GLN A 66 -4.86 -6.17 -8.50
CA GLN A 66 -5.57 -5.12 -7.78
C GLN A 66 -4.76 -3.83 -7.81
N LYS A 67 -5.47 -2.71 -8.00
CA LYS A 67 -4.91 -1.37 -7.92
C LYS A 67 -5.30 -0.73 -6.60
N TYR A 68 -4.34 -0.05 -5.98
CA TYR A 68 -4.46 0.52 -4.66
C TYR A 68 -4.12 2.00 -4.67
N LYS A 69 -4.86 2.77 -3.88
CA LYS A 69 -4.36 4.02 -3.33
C LYS A 69 -3.52 3.67 -2.10
N LEU A 70 -2.31 4.21 -2.07
CA LEU A 70 -1.43 4.12 -0.91
C LEU A 70 -1.65 5.32 0.00
N TYR A 71 -1.64 5.07 1.30
CA TYR A 71 -1.47 6.08 2.33
C TYR A 71 -0.28 5.67 3.20
N VAL A 72 0.72 6.55 3.30
CA VAL A 72 2.00 6.24 3.94
C VAL A 72 2.19 7.15 5.13
N VAL A 73 2.54 6.56 6.28
CA VAL A 73 2.81 7.24 7.54
C VAL A 73 4.12 6.69 8.11
N VAL A 74 4.91 7.56 8.71
CA VAL A 74 6.04 7.17 9.57
C VAL A 74 5.63 7.48 11.01
N ASP A 75 5.52 6.44 11.83
CA ASP A 75 5.18 6.56 13.25
C ASP A 75 6.38 7.12 14.04
N GLU A 76 6.12 7.62 15.25
CA GLU A 76 7.14 8.24 16.12
C GLU A 76 8.28 7.29 16.51
N ASP A 77 8.04 5.97 16.46
CA ASP A 77 9.04 4.93 16.73
C ASP A 77 9.91 4.58 15.51
N GLY A 78 9.71 5.28 14.39
CA GLY A 78 10.41 5.03 13.13
C GLY A 78 9.81 3.90 12.30
N THR A 79 8.62 3.40 12.64
CA THR A 79 7.90 2.41 11.83
C THR A 79 7.28 3.09 10.61
N LEU A 80 7.62 2.61 9.42
CA LEU A 80 6.94 2.92 8.18
C LEU A 80 5.71 2.01 8.03
N ARG A 81 4.54 2.64 7.96
CA ARG A 81 3.27 1.99 7.66
C ARG A 81 2.74 2.44 6.30
N MET A 82 2.32 1.48 5.49
CA MET A 82 1.65 1.75 4.21
C MET A 82 0.31 1.03 4.16
N ASP A 83 -0.76 1.80 4.02
CA ASP A 83 -2.13 1.32 3.92
C ASP A 83 -2.55 1.26 2.45
N PHE A 84 -3.07 0.10 2.02
CA PHE A 84 -3.46 -0.17 0.64
C PHE A 84 -4.98 -0.23 0.52
N THR A 85 -5.61 0.84 0.05
CA THR A 85 -7.06 0.91 -0.15
C THR A 85 -7.40 0.66 -1.61
N LYS A 86 -8.25 -0.34 -1.89
CA LYS A 86 -8.60 -0.75 -3.26
C LYS A 86 -9.23 0.40 -4.04
N ILE A 87 -8.80 0.57 -5.28
CA ILE A 87 -9.45 1.47 -6.24
C ILE A 87 -10.54 0.66 -6.95
N VAL A 88 -11.79 0.85 -6.54
CA VAL A 88 -12.94 0.22 -7.23
C VAL A 88 -13.07 0.86 -8.61
N THR A 89 -12.69 0.13 -9.64
CA THR A 89 -12.87 0.59 -11.02
C THR A 89 -14.30 0.22 -11.42
N ILE A 90 -15.22 1.19 -11.39
CA ILE A 90 -16.58 0.98 -11.90
C ILE A 90 -16.45 0.72 -13.41
N HIS A 91 -16.55 -0.55 -13.82
CA HIS A 91 -16.78 -0.87 -15.22
C HIS A 91 -18.18 -0.34 -15.57
N LYS A 92 -18.25 0.70 -16.39
CA LYS A 92 -19.50 1.15 -17.03
C LYS A 92 -20.02 0.03 -17.93
N THR A 93 -20.74 -0.90 -17.35
CA THR A 93 -21.68 -1.78 -18.05
C THR A 93 -22.98 -1.67 -17.27
N GLY A 94 -24.06 -1.38 -18.01
CA GLY A 94 -25.25 -0.70 -17.52
C GLY A 94 -25.91 -1.31 -16.29
N GLU A 95 -26.55 -0.41 -15.54
CA GLU A 95 -27.68 -0.65 -14.64
C GLU A 95 -27.54 -1.83 -13.67
N GLU A 96 -26.95 -1.58 -12.50
CA GLU A 96 -27.45 -2.13 -11.23
C GLU A 96 -26.90 -1.30 -10.06
N SER A 97 -27.83 -0.99 -9.14
CA SER A 97 -27.74 -0.15 -7.93
C SER A 97 -26.35 0.18 -7.37
N LEU A 98 -26.05 1.48 -7.29
CA LEU A 98 -24.97 2.06 -6.50
C LEU A 98 -25.11 1.64 -5.02
N PRO A 99 -24.10 1.05 -4.37
CA PRO A 99 -23.99 1.20 -2.93
C PRO A 99 -23.67 2.67 -2.64
N GLU A 100 -24.47 3.31 -1.78
CA GLU A 100 -24.40 4.72 -1.34
C GLU A 100 -23.12 5.08 -0.55
N ASP A 101 -21.97 4.50 -0.88
CA ASP A 101 -20.71 4.68 -0.13
C ASP A 101 -19.59 5.32 -0.95
N THR A 102 -19.91 6.02 -2.05
CA THR A 102 -18.90 6.61 -2.94
C THR A 102 -18.45 8.03 -2.54
N GLU A 103 -18.94 8.57 -1.41
CA GLU A 103 -18.51 9.86 -0.86
C GLU A 103 -17.90 9.75 0.55
N ARG A 104 -17.35 8.59 0.89
CA ARG A 104 -16.56 8.44 2.10
C ARG A 104 -15.23 9.17 1.93
N SER A 105 -14.90 10.06 2.88
CA SER A 105 -13.63 10.78 2.90
C SER A 105 -12.48 9.78 2.76
N PRO A 106 -11.32 10.15 2.18
CA PRO A 106 -10.21 9.23 1.95
C PRO A 106 -9.63 8.52 3.19
N GLY A 107 -10.20 8.71 4.39
CA GLY A 107 -9.94 7.96 5.62
C GLY A 107 -11.06 7.01 6.09
N ASP A 108 -12.18 6.88 5.37
CA ASP A 108 -13.33 6.05 5.79
C ASP A 108 -13.38 4.66 5.12
N ALA A 109 -12.58 4.43 4.07
CA ALA A 109 -12.43 3.12 3.45
C ALA A 109 -11.25 2.38 4.09
N LEU A 110 -11.55 1.29 4.80
CA LEU A 110 -10.55 0.47 5.48
C LEU A 110 -9.57 -0.13 4.46
N PRO A 111 -8.26 -0.15 4.76
CA PRO A 111 -7.28 -0.73 3.85
C PRO A 111 -7.46 -2.24 3.77
N ALA A 112 -7.26 -2.78 2.56
CA ALA A 112 -7.31 -4.22 2.31
C ALA A 112 -6.00 -4.91 2.71
N LEU A 113 -4.88 -4.20 2.59
CA LEU A 113 -3.55 -4.65 2.95
C LEU A 113 -2.85 -3.56 3.76
N VAL A 114 -1.95 -3.97 4.65
CA VAL A 114 -1.09 -3.04 5.40
C VAL A 114 0.33 -3.57 5.40
N PHE A 115 1.27 -2.75 4.92
CA PHE A 115 2.70 -3.00 5.14
C PHE A 115 3.15 -2.29 6.42
N THR A 116 4.00 -2.96 7.20
CA THR A 116 4.70 -2.41 8.36
C THR A 116 6.16 -2.84 8.34
N GLY A 117 7.08 -1.91 8.54
CA GLY A 117 8.52 -2.18 8.63
C GLY A 117 9.28 -0.96 9.11
N PRO A 118 10.59 -1.03 9.35
CA PRO A 118 11.38 0.14 9.72
C PRO A 118 11.43 1.14 8.56
N CYS A 119 11.31 2.43 8.86
CA CYS A 119 11.53 3.48 7.86
C CYS A 119 13.00 3.45 7.39
N PRO A 120 13.29 3.48 6.07
CA PRO A 120 14.65 3.53 5.57
C PRO A 120 15.46 4.70 6.17
N GLU A 121 16.75 4.49 6.41
CA GLU A 121 17.65 5.53 6.93
C GLU A 121 17.79 6.72 5.96
N GLY A 122 18.15 7.90 6.50
CA GLY A 122 18.38 9.10 5.68
C GLY A 122 17.12 9.83 5.22
N HIS A 123 15.98 9.55 5.87
CA HIS A 123 14.74 10.29 5.68
C HIS A 123 14.77 11.65 6.41
N LEU A 124 13.86 12.56 6.04
CA LEU A 124 13.69 13.84 6.72
C LEU A 124 13.03 13.64 8.09
N ASP A 125 13.39 14.46 9.08
CA ASP A 125 12.67 14.51 10.35
C ASP A 125 11.23 15.01 10.10
N ASN A 126 10.24 14.35 10.71
CA ASN A 126 8.80 14.68 10.61
C ASN A 126 8.22 14.60 9.18
N ILE A 127 8.18 13.39 8.61
CA ILE A 127 7.51 13.16 7.31
C ILE A 127 6.00 13.23 7.49
N GLU A 128 5.37 14.24 6.87
CA GLU A 128 3.91 14.30 6.81
C GLU A 128 3.33 13.13 6.01
N PRO A 129 2.16 12.60 6.38
CA PRO A 129 1.53 11.51 5.64
C PRO A 129 1.30 11.85 4.17
N PHE A 130 1.55 10.87 3.29
CA PHE A 130 1.51 11.11 1.85
C PHE A 130 0.85 9.95 1.10
N ILE A 131 0.48 10.21 -0.16
CA ILE A 131 -0.29 9.27 -0.98
C ILE A 131 0.51 8.69 -2.13
N GLY A 132 0.04 7.57 -2.65
CA GLY A 132 0.58 6.92 -3.84
C GLY A 132 -0.44 6.06 -4.55
N ILE A 133 0.00 5.41 -5.62
CA ILE A 133 -0.75 4.38 -6.33
C ILE A 133 0.13 3.13 -6.43
N PHE A 134 -0.47 1.96 -6.31
CA PHE A 134 0.26 0.69 -6.29
C PHE A 134 -0.54 -0.44 -6.95
N SER A 135 0.16 -1.43 -7.50
CA SER A 135 -0.44 -2.65 -8.07
C SER A 135 0.38 -3.87 -7.68
N PHE A 136 -0.29 -4.97 -7.34
CA PHE A 136 0.36 -6.27 -7.18
C PHE A 136 0.13 -7.15 -8.41
N GLU A 137 1.18 -7.84 -8.83
CA GLU A 137 1.25 -8.70 -10.01
C GLU A 137 1.98 -10.00 -9.66
N LYS A 138 1.68 -11.08 -10.40
CA LYS A 138 2.52 -12.27 -10.38
C LYS A 138 3.69 -12.10 -11.34
N GLU A 139 4.87 -12.40 -10.85
CA GLU A 139 6.08 -12.52 -11.66
C GLU A 139 5.86 -13.60 -12.72
N LYS A 140 5.80 -13.19 -13.99
CA LYS A 140 5.73 -14.14 -15.10
C LYS A 140 7.06 -14.89 -15.15
N LYS A 141 7.03 -16.20 -14.86
CA LYS A 141 8.17 -17.07 -15.17
C LYS A 141 8.43 -16.99 -16.67
N ALA A 142 9.63 -16.54 -17.03
CA ALA A 142 10.12 -16.49 -18.41
C ALA A 142 10.32 -17.90 -18.99
#